data_AF-A0A835BAD0-F1
#
_entry.id   AF-A0A835BAD0-F1
#
_cell.length_a   1.000
_cell.length_b   1.000
_cell.length_c   1.000
_cell.angle_alpha   90.00
_cell.angle_beta   90.00
_cell.angle_gamma   90.00
#
_symmetry.space_group_name_H-M   'P 1'
#
loop_
_entity.id
_entity.type
_entity.pdbx_description
1 polymer ?
#
loop_
_entity_poly.entity_id
_entity_poly.type
_entity_poly.pdbx_seq_one_letter_code
_entity_poly.pdbx_strand_id
1 'polypeptide(L)'
;MNVQEDEELVWDPEGTSEFRIYEFWQQLEATSNFSEENKLGEGGFGSVFRGRFPDGLEIAIKRLASHSVQGFTEFKNEIQLVAKLQHTNLVRLLGCCSHGEEKLLVYEYLPNKSLDFFIFDDPRRALLDWTKRLAIIEGIAQGLLYLHKHSRLRVIHRDLKASNILLDCDMNPKISDFGLAKIFSTNDSEGNTRRIAGTYGYMAPEYALGGIFSVKSDVFSFGVLILEIVSGKRTSSYHQDFINLLGHAWQL
;
A
#
# COMPACT_ATOMS: atom_id res chain seq x y z
N MET A 1 -28.87 -3.61 -31.04
CA MET A 1 -28.61 -4.70 -30.09
C MET A 1 -27.28 -5.30 -30.47
N ASN A 2 -26.23 -5.02 -29.70
CA ASN A 2 -25.04 -5.85 -29.65
C ASN A 2 -24.52 -5.71 -28.22
N VAL A 3 -24.66 -6.83 -27.52
CA VAL A 3 -24.19 -7.06 -26.16
C VAL A 3 -22.67 -6.92 -26.22
N GLN A 4 -22.14 -5.95 -25.48
CA GLN A 4 -20.71 -5.86 -25.23
C GLN A 4 -20.42 -6.95 -24.21
N GLU A 5 -19.77 -8.01 -24.67
CA GLU A 5 -19.31 -9.14 -23.87
C GLU A 5 -18.51 -8.61 -22.68
N ASP A 6 -19.02 -8.88 -21.48
CA ASP A 6 -18.24 -8.85 -20.25
C ASP A 6 -17.04 -9.78 -20.46
N GLU A 7 -15.84 -9.21 -20.57
CA GLU A 7 -14.60 -9.97 -20.42
C GLU A 7 -14.59 -10.55 -19.00
N GLU A 8 -15.15 -11.74 -18.84
CA GLU A 8 -15.01 -12.55 -17.63
C GLU A 8 -13.52 -12.61 -17.28
N LEU A 9 -13.20 -12.13 -16.08
CA LEU A 9 -11.88 -12.30 -15.47
C LEU A 9 -11.64 -13.80 -15.27
N VAL A 10 -11.08 -14.45 -16.30
CA VAL A 10 -10.60 -15.84 -16.19
C VAL A 10 -9.35 -15.82 -15.30
N TRP A 11 -9.58 -16.00 -14.00
CA TRP A 11 -8.53 -16.24 -13.01
C TRP A 11 -8.46 -17.74 -12.72
N ASP A 12 -7.32 -18.33 -13.04
CA ASP A 12 -7.00 -19.72 -12.69
C ASP A 12 -6.41 -19.77 -11.26
N PRO A 13 -7.12 -20.37 -10.27
CA PRO A 13 -6.72 -20.33 -8.86
C PRO A 13 -5.59 -21.29 -8.48
N GLU A 14 -4.93 -21.96 -9.44
CA GLU A 14 -3.90 -22.95 -9.13
C GLU A 14 -2.64 -22.31 -8.50
N GLY A 15 -2.70 -22.05 -7.19
CA GLY A 15 -1.53 -21.69 -6.38
C GLY A 15 -1.73 -21.13 -4.96
N THR A 16 -2.87 -20.58 -4.56
CA THR A 16 -3.01 -20.00 -3.20
C THR A 16 -4.37 -20.29 -2.54
N SER A 17 -4.36 -21.16 -1.53
CA SER A 17 -5.52 -21.64 -0.75
C SER A 17 -6.30 -20.57 0.05
N GLU A 18 -5.98 -19.27 -0.05
CA GLU A 18 -6.53 -18.23 0.85
C GLU A 18 -7.24 -17.06 0.16
N PHE A 19 -7.03 -16.84 -1.15
CA PHE A 19 -7.69 -15.74 -1.86
C PHE A 19 -9.14 -16.11 -2.24
N ARG A 20 -10.10 -15.22 -1.98
CA ARG A 20 -11.54 -15.47 -2.24
C ARG A 20 -12.19 -14.38 -3.07
N ILE A 21 -13.15 -14.76 -3.91
CA ILE A 21 -14.08 -13.83 -4.54
C ILE A 21 -15.29 -13.75 -3.61
N TYR A 22 -15.60 -12.54 -3.14
CA TYR A 22 -16.72 -12.28 -2.25
C TYR A 22 -17.88 -11.64 -3.02
N GLU A 23 -19.10 -11.96 -2.62
CA GLU A 23 -20.33 -11.38 -3.14
C GLU A 23 -20.59 -10.02 -2.52
N PHE A 24 -21.09 -9.04 -3.28
CA PHE A 24 -21.24 -7.66 -2.80
C PHE A 24 -22.08 -7.54 -1.51
N TRP A 25 -23.12 -8.36 -1.36
CA TRP A 25 -23.96 -8.36 -0.16
C TRP A 25 -23.20 -8.74 1.12
N GLN A 26 -22.17 -9.60 1.01
CA GLN A 26 -21.32 -9.96 2.16
C GLN A 26 -20.53 -8.75 2.66
N GLN A 27 -20.17 -7.83 1.76
CA GLN A 27 -19.39 -6.63 2.09
C GLN A 27 -20.29 -5.60 2.74
N LEU A 28 -21.55 -5.49 2.26
CA LEU A 28 -22.58 -4.67 2.89
C LEU A 28 -22.85 -5.14 4.33
N GLU A 29 -23.07 -6.44 4.53
CA GLU A 29 -23.31 -6.99 5.86
C GLU A 29 -22.11 -6.77 6.78
N ALA A 30 -20.90 -7.11 6.32
CA ALA A 30 -19.68 -7.00 7.12
C ALA A 30 -19.37 -5.56 7.57
N THR A 31 -19.74 -4.55 6.78
CA THR A 31 -19.44 -3.13 7.03
C THR A 31 -20.63 -2.32 7.54
N SER A 32 -21.77 -2.96 7.83
CA SER A 32 -23.03 -2.27 8.15
C SER A 32 -23.41 -1.23 7.09
N ASN A 33 -23.43 -1.67 5.82
CA ASN A 33 -23.71 -0.87 4.64
C ASN A 33 -22.72 0.29 4.44
N PHE A 34 -21.42 0.03 4.60
CA PHE A 34 -20.35 1.03 4.53
C PHE A 34 -20.60 2.25 5.42
N SER A 35 -21.01 2.00 6.68
CA SER A 35 -21.31 3.09 7.62
C SER A 35 -20.06 3.95 7.89
N GLU A 36 -20.29 5.26 8.13
CA GLU A 36 -19.19 6.17 8.48
C GLU A 36 -18.51 5.78 9.81
N GLU A 37 -19.23 5.13 10.72
CA GLU A 37 -18.67 4.58 11.97
C GLU A 37 -17.59 3.52 11.71
N ASN A 38 -17.71 2.78 10.61
CA ASN A 38 -16.76 1.76 10.20
C ASN A 38 -15.66 2.32 9.29
N LYS A 39 -15.67 3.61 8.94
CA LYS A 39 -14.68 4.19 8.04
C LYS A 39 -13.32 4.33 8.74
N LEU A 40 -12.31 3.70 8.15
CA LEU A 40 -10.92 3.73 8.64
C LEU A 40 -10.12 4.88 8.02
N GLY A 41 -10.44 5.26 6.79
CA GLY A 41 -9.79 6.36 6.08
C GLY A 41 -10.32 6.54 4.66
N GLU A 42 -9.94 7.65 4.04
CA GLU A 42 -10.29 7.99 2.66
C GLU A 42 -9.12 8.74 2.01
N GLY A 43 -8.88 8.47 0.73
CA GLY A 43 -7.85 9.16 -0.05
C GLY A 43 -8.13 9.07 -1.55
N GLY A 44 -7.14 9.45 -2.38
CA GLY A 44 -7.28 9.46 -3.84
C GLY A 44 -7.58 8.08 -4.47
N PHE A 45 -7.45 7.01 -3.69
CA PHE A 45 -7.67 5.63 -4.11
C PHE A 45 -9.01 5.05 -3.62
N GLY A 46 -9.85 5.86 -2.96
CA GLY A 46 -11.14 5.46 -2.41
C GLY A 46 -11.17 5.42 -0.89
N SER A 47 -12.23 4.80 -0.36
CA SER A 47 -12.50 4.71 1.07
C SER A 47 -12.19 3.31 1.61
N VAL A 48 -11.69 3.24 2.84
CA VAL A 48 -11.40 1.98 3.54
C VAL A 48 -12.32 1.85 4.73
N PHE A 49 -12.96 0.70 4.88
CA PHE A 49 -13.90 0.40 5.96
C PHE A 49 -13.43 -0.81 6.76
N ARG A 50 -13.62 -0.78 8.07
CA ARG A 50 -13.55 -1.97 8.92
C ARG A 50 -14.78 -2.81 8.66
N GLY A 51 -14.59 -4.12 8.60
CA GLY A 51 -15.70 -5.06 8.58
C GLY A 51 -15.43 -6.27 9.46
N ARG A 52 -16.48 -7.05 9.68
CA ARG A 52 -16.39 -8.33 10.37
C ARG A 52 -17.29 -9.34 9.66
N PHE A 53 -16.71 -10.45 9.18
CA PHE A 53 -17.49 -11.54 8.60
C PHE A 53 -18.21 -12.37 9.69
N PRO A 54 -19.24 -13.16 9.33
CA PRO A 54 -20.00 -13.97 10.29
C PRO A 54 -19.17 -14.99 11.08
N ASP A 55 -18.05 -15.44 10.53
CA ASP A 55 -17.08 -16.31 11.20
C ASP A 55 -16.21 -15.60 12.24
N GLY A 56 -16.41 -14.29 12.41
CA GLY A 56 -15.69 -13.44 13.36
C GLY A 56 -14.40 -12.83 12.80
N LEU A 57 -14.04 -13.11 11.55
CA LEU A 57 -12.84 -12.56 10.92
C LEU A 57 -12.97 -11.04 10.73
N GLU A 58 -12.06 -10.29 11.32
CA GLU A 58 -11.97 -8.84 11.11
C GLU A 58 -11.20 -8.52 9.82
N ILE A 59 -11.76 -7.61 9.03
CA ILE A 59 -11.26 -7.28 7.70
C ILE A 59 -11.20 -5.76 7.49
N ALA A 60 -10.38 -5.35 6.53
CA ALA A 60 -10.40 -4.00 5.97
C ALA A 60 -10.84 -4.08 4.50
N ILE A 61 -11.90 -3.36 4.14
CA ILE A 61 -12.46 -3.33 2.79
C ILE A 61 -12.14 -1.98 2.15
N LYS A 62 -11.25 -1.99 1.16
CA LYS A 62 -10.93 -0.82 0.33
C LYS A 62 -11.91 -0.79 -0.85
N ARG A 63 -12.84 0.16 -0.81
CA ARG A 63 -13.80 0.47 -1.88
C ARG A 63 -13.17 1.50 -2.81
N LEU A 64 -12.77 1.06 -4.00
CA LEU A 64 -12.11 1.90 -4.98
C LEU A 64 -13.11 2.86 -5.63
N ALA A 65 -12.65 4.07 -5.98
CA ALA A 65 -13.50 5.06 -6.61
C ALA A 65 -13.92 4.61 -8.02
N SER A 66 -15.23 4.35 -8.21
CA SER A 66 -15.85 3.80 -9.42
C SER A 66 -15.69 4.67 -10.67
N HIS A 67 -15.52 5.99 -10.52
CA HIS A 67 -15.50 6.93 -11.64
C HIS A 67 -14.10 7.21 -12.23
N SER A 68 -13.07 6.46 -11.84
CA SER A 68 -11.70 6.71 -12.33
C SER A 68 -11.11 5.52 -13.08
N VAL A 69 -10.60 5.78 -14.30
CA VAL A 69 -9.76 4.83 -15.06
C VAL A 69 -8.57 4.34 -14.21
N GLN A 70 -8.12 5.21 -13.29
CA GLN A 70 -7.12 4.91 -12.29
C GLN A 70 -7.53 3.79 -11.34
N GLY A 71 -8.70 3.88 -10.72
CA GLY A 71 -9.18 2.89 -9.75
C GLY A 71 -9.29 1.47 -10.33
N PHE A 72 -9.76 1.34 -11.57
CA PHE A 72 -9.80 0.03 -12.23
C PHE A 72 -8.41 -0.55 -12.53
N THR A 73 -7.46 0.32 -12.93
CA THR A 73 -6.07 -0.11 -13.16
C THR A 73 -5.43 -0.57 -11.86
N GLU A 74 -5.67 0.15 -10.77
CA GLU A 74 -5.17 -0.20 -9.43
C GLU A 74 -5.79 -1.50 -8.93
N PHE A 75 -7.10 -1.69 -9.08
CA PHE A 75 -7.78 -2.94 -8.76
C PHE A 75 -7.11 -4.15 -9.43
N LYS A 76 -6.88 -4.05 -10.74
CA LYS A 76 -6.20 -5.10 -11.51
C LYS A 76 -4.76 -5.32 -11.02
N ASN A 77 -4.01 -4.24 -10.77
CA ASN A 77 -2.63 -4.34 -10.27
C ASN A 77 -2.60 -5.04 -8.91
N GLU A 78 -3.44 -4.63 -7.96
CA GLU A 78 -3.45 -5.19 -6.60
C GLU A 78 -3.83 -6.68 -6.60
N ILE A 79 -4.83 -7.09 -7.39
CA ILE A 79 -5.19 -8.52 -7.52
C ILE A 79 -4.06 -9.32 -8.17
N GLN A 80 -3.44 -8.80 -9.24
CA GLN A 80 -2.36 -9.49 -9.94
C GLN A 80 -1.10 -9.67 -9.07
N LEU A 81 -0.81 -8.67 -8.22
CA LEU A 81 0.38 -8.62 -7.38
C LEU A 81 0.15 -9.30 -6.02
N VAL A 82 -0.78 -8.79 -5.21
CA VAL A 82 -0.86 -9.14 -3.79
C VAL A 82 -1.36 -10.56 -3.60
N ALA A 83 -2.18 -11.11 -4.51
CA ALA A 83 -2.57 -12.52 -4.46
C ALA A 83 -1.37 -13.50 -4.57
N LYS A 84 -0.23 -13.03 -5.09
CA LYS A 84 1.00 -13.82 -5.28
C LYS A 84 2.11 -13.47 -4.29
N LEU A 85 1.93 -12.43 -3.47
CA LEU A 85 2.91 -11.95 -2.51
C LEU A 85 2.50 -12.41 -1.12
N GLN A 86 3.37 -13.18 -0.47
CA GLN A 86 3.16 -13.67 0.89
C GLN A 86 4.43 -13.45 1.69
N HIS A 87 4.35 -12.55 2.67
CA HIS A 87 5.44 -12.22 3.56
C HIS A 87 4.89 -11.55 4.82
N THR A 88 5.52 -11.77 5.97
CA THR A 88 5.07 -11.26 7.27
C THR A 88 4.98 -9.73 7.31
N ASN A 89 5.90 -9.05 6.62
CA ASN A 89 5.94 -7.58 6.51
C ASN A 89 5.19 -6.99 5.31
N LEU A 90 4.28 -7.74 4.67
CA LEU A 90 3.35 -7.19 3.69
C LEU A 90 1.91 -7.40 4.19
N VAL A 91 1.01 -6.48 3.83
CA VAL A 91 -0.42 -6.65 4.13
C VAL A 91 -1.00 -7.75 3.25
N ARG A 92 -1.72 -8.69 3.87
CA ARG A 92 -2.35 -9.81 3.16
C ARG A 92 -3.67 -9.38 2.52
N LEU A 93 -3.77 -9.55 1.21
CA LEU A 93 -5.04 -9.49 0.47
C LEU A 93 -5.76 -10.84 0.60
N LEU A 94 -6.93 -10.83 1.22
CA LEU A 94 -7.77 -12.01 1.45
C LEU A 94 -8.71 -12.29 0.28
N GLY A 95 -9.01 -11.28 -0.52
CA GLY A 95 -9.92 -11.44 -1.63
C GLY A 95 -10.37 -10.13 -2.28
N CYS A 96 -11.32 -10.24 -3.18
CA CYS A 96 -11.91 -9.11 -3.87
C CYS A 96 -13.40 -9.30 -4.14
N CYS A 97 -14.06 -8.21 -4.50
CA CYS A 97 -15.40 -8.22 -5.06
C CYS A 97 -15.46 -7.27 -6.26
N SER A 98 -16.08 -7.73 -7.35
CA SER A 98 -16.38 -6.94 -8.53
C SER A 98 -17.86 -7.11 -8.86
N HIS A 99 -18.66 -6.06 -8.68
CA HIS A 99 -20.10 -6.10 -8.91
C HIS A 99 -20.55 -4.80 -9.60
N GLY A 100 -20.88 -4.87 -10.90
CA GLY A 100 -21.14 -3.67 -11.70
C GLY A 100 -19.95 -2.69 -11.65
N GLU A 101 -20.21 -1.45 -11.24
CA GLU A 101 -19.17 -0.43 -11.05
C GLU A 101 -18.37 -0.57 -9.74
N GLU A 102 -18.82 -1.42 -8.81
CA GLU A 102 -18.14 -1.64 -7.54
C GLU A 102 -16.88 -2.49 -7.73
N LYS A 103 -15.78 -2.02 -7.14
CA LYS A 103 -14.48 -2.70 -7.10
C LYS A 103 -13.96 -2.61 -5.68
N LEU A 104 -13.92 -3.75 -4.98
CA LEU A 104 -13.58 -3.83 -3.57
C LEU A 104 -12.44 -4.81 -3.37
N LEU A 105 -11.47 -4.43 -2.54
CA LEU A 105 -10.36 -5.27 -2.11
C LEU A 105 -10.50 -5.55 -0.61
N VAL A 106 -10.38 -6.82 -0.22
CA VAL A 106 -10.57 -7.28 1.16
C VAL A 106 -9.22 -7.69 1.73
N TYR A 107 -8.74 -7.00 2.76
CA TYR A 107 -7.46 -7.25 3.43
C TYR A 107 -7.68 -7.74 4.86
N GLU A 108 -6.62 -8.29 5.44
CA GLU A 108 -6.53 -8.45 6.88
C GLU A 108 -6.69 -7.09 7.60
N TYR A 109 -7.44 -7.08 8.71
CA TYR A 109 -7.53 -5.88 9.54
C TYR A 109 -6.30 -5.72 10.43
N LEU A 110 -5.73 -4.52 10.45
CA LEU A 110 -4.58 -4.17 11.28
C LEU A 110 -4.98 -3.09 12.30
N PRO A 111 -4.95 -3.41 13.62
CA PRO A 111 -5.57 -2.57 14.64
C PRO A 111 -4.76 -1.30 14.95
N ASN A 112 -3.44 -1.34 14.76
CA ASN A 112 -2.56 -0.22 15.09
C ASN A 112 -2.37 0.75 13.92
N LYS A 113 -3.32 0.87 13.00
CA LYS A 113 -3.36 1.88 11.92
C LYS A 113 -2.02 1.97 11.15
N SER A 114 -1.73 3.13 10.58
CA SER A 114 -0.51 3.43 9.80
C SER A 114 0.59 4.05 10.66
N LEU A 115 1.85 3.93 10.22
CA LEU A 115 3.01 4.47 10.92
C LEU A 115 2.97 5.99 11.07
N ASP A 116 2.45 6.70 10.05
CA ASP A 116 2.31 8.16 10.08
C ASP A 116 1.37 8.67 11.20
N PHE A 117 0.41 7.83 11.62
CA PHE A 117 -0.44 8.10 12.78
C PHE A 117 0.39 8.23 14.08
N PHE A 118 1.53 7.54 14.18
CA PHE A 118 2.38 7.57 15.37
C PHE A 118 3.51 8.58 15.25
N ILE A 119 4.27 8.55 14.15
CA ILE A 119 5.55 9.26 14.09
C ILE A 119 5.40 10.79 13.99
N PHE A 120 4.24 11.30 13.54
CA PHE A 120 4.02 12.74 13.36
C PHE A 120 3.22 13.41 14.47
N ASP A 121 2.96 12.69 15.56
CA ASP A 121 2.24 13.20 16.72
C ASP A 121 3.02 12.94 17.99
N ASP A 122 3.36 14.01 18.71
CA ASP A 122 4.31 13.92 19.84
C ASP A 122 3.87 12.91 20.93
N PRO A 123 2.60 12.90 21.40
CA PRO A 123 2.12 11.89 22.35
C PRO A 123 2.22 10.45 21.81
N ARG A 124 1.75 10.21 20.58
CA ARG A 124 1.78 8.85 20.00
C ARG A 124 3.19 8.40 19.64
N ARG A 125 4.06 9.31 19.25
CA ARG A 125 5.47 9.05 18.94
C ARG A 125 6.23 8.51 20.15
N ALA A 126 5.83 8.89 21.37
CA ALA A 126 6.41 8.34 22.60
C ALA A 126 6.14 6.83 22.78
N LEU A 127 5.13 6.27 22.12
CA LEU A 127 4.85 4.82 22.13
C LEU A 127 5.87 4.02 21.30
N LEU A 128 6.55 4.71 20.37
CA LEU A 128 7.61 4.19 19.52
C LEU A 128 8.98 4.60 20.08
N ASP A 129 9.43 3.86 21.09
CA ASP A 129 10.82 3.92 21.55
C ASP A 129 11.80 3.54 20.43
N TRP A 130 13.08 3.81 20.64
CA TRP A 130 14.10 3.58 19.62
C TRP A 130 14.18 2.13 19.16
N THR A 131 14.01 1.18 20.07
CA THR A 131 14.03 -0.25 19.76
C THR A 131 12.89 -0.63 18.82
N LYS A 132 11.66 -0.15 19.09
CA LYS A 132 10.52 -0.35 18.18
C LYS A 132 10.73 0.30 16.83
N ARG A 133 11.29 1.52 16.79
CA ARG A 133 11.60 2.20 15.52
C ARG A 133 12.60 1.41 14.67
N LEU A 134 13.64 0.86 15.29
CA LEU A 134 14.60 -0.01 14.61
C LEU A 134 13.94 -1.28 14.08
N ALA A 135 13.10 -1.94 14.89
CA ALA A 135 12.36 -3.13 14.45
C ALA A 135 11.41 -2.81 13.28
N ILE A 136 10.77 -1.63 13.29
CA ILE A 136 9.94 -1.14 12.19
C ILE A 136 10.79 -0.92 10.93
N ILE A 137 11.93 -0.24 11.04
CA ILE A 137 12.83 -0.01 9.89
C ILE A 137 13.30 -1.35 9.30
N GLU A 138 13.69 -2.30 10.16
CA GLU A 138 14.13 -3.63 9.75
C GLU A 138 13.01 -4.40 9.04
N GLY A 139 11.80 -4.44 9.61
CA GLY A 139 10.67 -5.13 8.99
C GLY A 139 10.26 -4.54 7.64
N ILE A 140 10.32 -3.21 7.49
CA ILE A 140 10.10 -2.56 6.18
C ILE A 140 11.20 -2.98 5.19
N ALA A 141 12.46 -2.99 5.62
CA ALA A 141 13.57 -3.42 4.77
C ALA A 141 13.44 -4.89 4.34
N GLN A 142 13.00 -5.78 5.23
CA GLN A 142 12.73 -7.19 4.92
C GLN A 142 11.59 -7.32 3.89
N GLY A 143 10.49 -6.57 4.07
CA GLY A 143 9.39 -6.52 3.09
C GLY A 143 9.84 -6.04 1.71
N LEU A 144 10.65 -4.98 1.63
CA LEU A 144 11.21 -4.49 0.37
C LEU A 144 12.19 -5.49 -0.26
N LEU A 145 13.08 -6.08 0.54
CA LEU A 145 14.03 -7.09 0.07
C LEU A 145 13.29 -8.28 -0.55
N TYR A 146 12.19 -8.72 0.09
CA TYR A 146 11.32 -9.73 -0.46
C TYR A 146 10.79 -9.33 -1.84
N LEU A 147 10.14 -8.16 -1.96
CA LEU A 147 9.59 -7.66 -3.23
C LEU A 147 10.64 -7.54 -4.34
N HIS A 148 11.87 -7.17 -4.00
CA HIS A 148 12.92 -6.89 -4.99
C HIS A 148 13.69 -8.13 -5.42
N LYS A 149 13.85 -9.13 -4.54
CA LYS A 149 14.78 -10.25 -4.75
C LYS A 149 14.21 -11.65 -4.49
N HIS A 150 13.26 -11.81 -3.56
CA HIS A 150 12.84 -13.14 -3.09
C HIS A 150 11.41 -13.52 -3.47
N SER A 151 10.59 -12.58 -3.92
CA SER A 151 9.34 -12.90 -4.58
C SER A 151 9.60 -13.51 -5.96
N ARG A 152 8.67 -14.38 -6.42
CA ARG A 152 8.73 -15.00 -7.75
C ARG A 152 8.76 -13.97 -8.89
N LEU A 153 8.19 -12.80 -8.63
CA LEU A 153 8.16 -11.65 -9.53
C LEU A 153 8.94 -10.52 -8.86
N ARG A 154 9.82 -9.82 -9.59
CA ARG A 154 10.41 -8.59 -9.06
C ARG A 154 9.34 -7.50 -9.07
N VAL A 155 9.03 -6.93 -7.91
CA VAL A 155 7.99 -5.92 -7.75
C VAL A 155 8.60 -4.60 -7.29
N ILE A 156 8.21 -3.51 -7.93
CA ILE A 156 8.59 -2.15 -7.53
C ILE A 156 7.35 -1.43 -7.03
N HIS A 157 7.38 -1.00 -5.78
CA HIS A 157 6.22 -0.47 -5.06
C HIS A 157 5.78 0.90 -5.59
N ARG A 158 6.74 1.80 -5.86
CA ARG A 158 6.56 3.17 -6.40
C ARG A 158 5.82 4.18 -5.51
N ASP A 159 5.15 3.76 -4.44
CA ASP A 159 4.52 4.67 -3.48
C ASP A 159 4.80 4.29 -2.01
N LEU A 160 6.06 4.01 -1.69
CA LEU A 160 6.46 3.70 -0.32
C LEU A 160 6.52 5.00 0.51
N LYS A 161 5.75 5.05 1.61
CA LYS A 161 5.62 6.20 2.51
C LYS A 161 5.07 5.78 3.86
N ALA A 162 5.14 6.66 4.87
CA ALA A 162 4.72 6.34 6.23
C ALA A 162 3.23 5.94 6.34
N SER A 163 2.33 6.53 5.54
CA SER A 163 0.92 6.16 5.55
C SER A 163 0.64 4.78 4.94
N ASN A 164 1.59 4.23 4.16
CA ASN A 164 1.50 2.94 3.51
C ASN A 164 2.24 1.84 4.29
N ILE A 165 2.70 2.14 5.50
CA ILE A 165 3.18 1.15 6.46
C ILE A 165 2.12 1.00 7.53
N LEU A 166 1.39 -0.11 7.53
CA LEU A 166 0.43 -0.46 8.57
C LEU A 166 1.12 -1.22 9.70
N LEU A 167 0.53 -1.19 10.90
CA LEU A 167 1.08 -1.84 12.09
C LEU A 167 0.09 -2.90 12.60
N ASP A 168 0.58 -4.12 12.78
CA ASP A 168 -0.20 -5.20 13.39
C ASP A 168 -0.35 -5.00 14.91
N CYS A 169 -1.02 -5.94 15.60
CA CYS A 169 -1.26 -5.87 17.04
C CYS A 169 0.02 -5.78 17.89
N ASP A 170 1.14 -6.29 17.38
CA ASP A 170 2.44 -6.31 18.07
C ASP A 170 3.36 -5.15 17.60
N MET A 171 2.81 -4.19 16.85
CA MET A 171 3.53 -3.05 16.26
C MET A 171 4.56 -3.45 15.19
N ASN A 172 4.43 -4.61 14.56
CA ASN A 172 5.27 -4.98 13.43
C ASN A 172 4.76 -4.29 12.15
N PRO A 173 5.68 -3.85 11.26
CA PRO A 173 5.32 -3.15 10.04
C PRO A 173 4.84 -4.12 8.95
N LYS A 174 3.81 -3.69 8.23
CA LYS A 174 3.31 -4.31 7.01
C LYS A 174 3.16 -3.27 5.89
N ILE A 175 3.88 -3.47 4.78
CA ILE A 175 3.78 -2.63 3.59
C ILE A 175 2.42 -2.88 2.91
N SER A 176 1.70 -1.80 2.63
CA SER A 176 0.37 -1.80 2.03
C SER A 176 0.32 -0.95 0.75
N ASP A 177 -0.81 -1.00 0.05
CA ASP A 177 -1.15 -0.12 -1.08
C ASP A 177 -0.29 -0.33 -2.34
N PHE A 178 -0.53 -1.47 -3.00
CA PHE A 178 0.18 -1.88 -4.20
C PHE A 178 -0.45 -1.36 -5.50
N GLY A 179 -1.40 -0.41 -5.43
CA GLY A 179 -2.14 0.07 -6.61
C GLY A 179 -1.24 0.61 -7.72
N LEU A 180 -0.12 1.24 -7.35
CA LEU A 180 0.87 1.79 -8.28
C LEU A 180 2.05 0.86 -8.59
N ALA A 181 2.11 -0.31 -7.94
CA ALA A 181 3.23 -1.21 -8.06
C ALA A 181 3.34 -1.81 -9.47
N LYS A 182 4.56 -2.18 -9.86
CA LYS A 182 4.88 -2.72 -11.18
C LYS A 182 5.71 -4.00 -11.09
N ILE A 183 5.35 -4.96 -11.91
CA ILE A 183 6.09 -6.21 -12.12
C ILE A 183 7.20 -5.95 -13.12
N PHE A 184 8.41 -6.35 -12.77
CA PHE A 184 9.56 -6.42 -13.66
C PHE A 184 9.81 -7.84 -14.11
N SER A 185 10.17 -7.98 -15.38
CA SER A 185 10.85 -9.19 -15.83
C SER A 185 12.23 -9.24 -15.16
N THR A 186 12.75 -10.44 -14.88
CA THR A 186 14.05 -10.61 -14.19
C THR A 186 15.22 -10.00 -14.94
N ASN A 187 15.09 -9.79 -16.26
CA ASN A 187 16.13 -9.30 -17.15
C ASN A 187 16.21 -7.77 -17.23
N ASP A 188 15.17 -7.06 -16.78
CA ASP A 188 15.11 -5.60 -16.83
C ASP A 188 15.62 -5.00 -15.51
N SER A 189 16.57 -4.07 -15.60
CA SER A 189 17.12 -3.34 -14.44
C SER A 189 16.32 -2.10 -14.07
N GLU A 190 15.62 -1.50 -15.04
CA GLU A 190 14.84 -0.28 -14.91
C GLU A 190 13.71 -0.24 -15.94
N GLY A 191 12.66 0.51 -15.65
CA GLY A 191 11.48 0.67 -16.49
C GLY A 191 11.18 2.14 -16.69
N ASN A 192 10.49 2.47 -17.78
CA ASN A 192 10.07 3.82 -18.08
C ASN A 192 8.54 3.89 -18.16
N THR A 193 7.96 4.96 -17.63
CA THR A 193 6.54 5.24 -17.78
C THR A 193 6.28 6.70 -18.09
N ARG A 194 5.29 6.95 -18.95
CA ARG A 194 4.73 8.29 -19.17
C ARG A 194 3.82 8.75 -18.04
N ARG A 195 3.37 7.83 -17.18
CA ARG A 195 2.47 8.10 -16.06
C ARG A 195 3.24 8.10 -14.75
N ILE A 196 3.71 9.30 -14.38
CA ILE A 196 4.35 9.55 -13.09
C ILE A 196 3.25 9.66 -12.03
N ALA A 197 3.32 8.80 -11.03
CA ALA A 197 2.36 8.70 -9.92
C ALA A 197 3.06 8.24 -8.64
N GLY A 198 2.55 8.64 -7.48
CA GLY A 198 3.15 8.40 -6.17
C GLY A 198 3.14 9.67 -5.35
N THR A 199 3.85 9.68 -4.22
CA THR A 199 3.79 10.80 -3.27
C THR A 199 5.00 11.71 -3.40
N TYR A 200 4.74 13.00 -3.64
CA TYR A 200 5.78 14.03 -3.67
C TYR A 200 6.57 14.05 -2.35
N GLY A 201 7.89 14.20 -2.46
CA GLY A 201 8.82 14.10 -1.33
C GLY A 201 9.42 12.70 -1.13
N TYR A 202 8.72 11.65 -1.57
CA TYR A 202 9.24 10.26 -1.55
C TYR A 202 9.75 9.81 -2.92
N MET A 203 9.30 10.44 -4.01
CA MET A 203 9.74 10.06 -5.36
C MET A 203 11.23 10.32 -5.58
N ALA A 204 11.93 9.32 -6.11
CA ALA A 204 13.29 9.47 -6.59
C ALA A 204 13.37 10.49 -7.74
N PRO A 205 14.46 11.27 -7.85
CA PRO A 205 14.56 12.36 -8.82
C PRO A 205 14.47 11.88 -10.26
N GLU A 206 15.09 10.75 -10.61
CA GLU A 206 15.03 10.16 -11.95
C GLU A 206 13.61 9.72 -12.33
N TYR A 207 12.82 9.30 -11.34
CA TYR A 207 11.43 8.93 -11.53
C TYR A 207 10.54 10.16 -11.69
N ALA A 208 10.72 11.17 -10.85
CA ALA A 208 9.94 12.41 -10.90
C ALA A 208 10.21 13.23 -12.18
N LEU A 209 11.43 13.20 -12.71
CA LEU A 209 11.83 13.96 -13.89
C LEU A 209 11.61 13.21 -15.20
N GLY A 210 11.95 11.92 -15.24
CA GLY A 210 12.01 11.13 -16.47
C GLY A 210 11.07 9.94 -16.52
N GLY A 211 10.30 9.69 -15.47
CA GLY A 211 9.44 8.51 -15.37
C GLY A 211 10.22 7.19 -15.27
N ILE A 212 11.51 7.24 -14.92
CA ILE A 212 12.38 6.08 -14.80
C ILE A 212 12.20 5.49 -13.39
N PHE A 213 11.73 4.25 -13.29
CA PHE A 213 11.56 3.56 -12.02
C PHE A 213 12.38 2.27 -11.99
N SER A 214 12.98 2.01 -10.84
CA SER A 214 13.76 0.81 -10.57
C SER A 214 13.70 0.48 -9.08
N VAL A 215 14.38 -0.59 -8.66
CA VAL A 215 14.49 -0.96 -7.24
C VAL A 215 15.11 0.19 -6.43
N LYS A 216 15.94 1.02 -7.10
CA LYS A 216 16.56 2.19 -6.49
C LYS A 216 15.55 3.29 -6.18
N SER A 217 14.45 3.37 -6.92
CA SER A 217 13.39 4.33 -6.66
C SER A 217 12.65 4.02 -5.35
N ASP A 218 12.41 2.73 -5.07
CA ASP A 218 11.88 2.28 -3.77
C ASP A 218 12.92 2.49 -2.64
N VAL A 219 14.21 2.24 -2.90
CA VAL A 219 15.29 2.48 -1.92
C VAL A 219 15.40 3.95 -1.55
N PHE A 220 15.25 4.86 -2.52
CA PHE A 220 15.19 6.30 -2.24
C PHE A 220 14.01 6.64 -1.33
N SER A 221 12.82 6.14 -1.67
CA SER A 221 11.60 6.33 -0.86
C SER A 221 11.78 5.80 0.56
N PHE A 222 12.45 4.65 0.70
CA PHE A 222 12.79 4.06 1.99
C PHE A 222 13.77 4.92 2.81
N GLY A 223 14.77 5.54 2.15
CA GLY A 223 15.67 6.50 2.79
C GLY A 223 14.92 7.70 3.38
N VAL A 224 13.98 8.27 2.62
CA VAL A 224 13.08 9.33 3.10
C VAL A 224 12.29 8.86 4.32
N LEU A 225 11.70 7.66 4.24
CA LEU A 225 10.92 7.08 5.33
C LEU A 225 11.74 6.87 6.61
N ILE A 226 13.00 6.43 6.50
CA ILE A 226 13.90 6.33 7.65
C ILE A 226 14.09 7.70 8.31
N LEU A 227 14.32 8.76 7.53
CA LEU A 227 14.48 10.11 8.07
C LEU A 227 13.23 10.57 8.82
N GLU A 228 12.04 10.25 8.33
CA GLU A 228 10.78 10.56 9.03
C GLU A 228 10.62 9.76 10.32
N ILE A 229 10.97 8.48 10.33
CA ILE A 229 10.92 7.62 11.53
C ILE A 229 11.87 8.15 12.61
N VAL A 230 13.09 8.52 12.23
CA VAL A 230 14.12 9.01 13.15
C VAL A 230 13.75 10.40 13.67
N SER A 231 13.39 11.33 12.78
CA SER A 231 13.11 12.72 13.14
C SER A 231 11.73 12.96 13.76
N GLY A 232 10.76 12.10 13.46
CA GLY A 232 9.35 12.33 13.78
C GLY A 232 8.72 13.51 13.04
N LYS A 233 9.31 13.95 11.91
CA LYS A 233 8.87 15.12 11.14
C LYS A 233 8.47 14.74 9.73
N ARG A 234 7.39 15.35 9.23
CA ARG A 234 6.92 15.14 7.84
C ARG A 234 7.89 15.76 6.85
N THR A 235 8.20 15.05 5.77
CA THR A 235 9.06 15.56 4.68
C THR A 235 8.53 16.86 4.07
N SER A 236 7.20 17.02 3.99
CA SER A 236 6.53 18.21 3.46
C SER A 236 6.46 19.41 4.41
N SER A 237 6.85 19.25 5.68
CA SER A 237 6.73 20.31 6.71
C SER A 237 7.94 21.27 6.77
N TYR A 238 8.98 21.02 5.98
CA TYR A 238 10.17 21.87 5.93
C TYR A 238 9.99 23.02 4.93
N HIS A 239 9.68 24.21 5.45
CA HIS A 239 9.56 25.46 4.70
C HIS A 239 10.16 26.65 5.45
N GLN A 240 11.33 26.49 6.09
CA GLN A 240 11.99 27.65 6.71
C GLN A 240 13.38 27.96 6.16
N ASP A 241 14.22 26.98 5.79
CA ASP A 241 15.51 27.26 5.10
C ASP A 241 15.94 26.21 4.05
N PHE A 242 15.20 25.09 3.94
CA PHE A 242 15.52 23.96 3.06
C PHE A 242 14.30 23.52 2.25
N ILE A 243 14.52 23.02 1.03
CA ILE A 243 13.45 22.60 0.11
C ILE A 243 12.69 21.37 0.64
N ASN A 244 13.32 20.52 1.47
CA ASN A 244 12.71 19.35 2.14
C ASN A 244 13.65 18.75 3.21
N LEU A 245 13.17 17.72 3.93
CA LEU A 245 13.92 16.96 4.96
C LEU A 245 15.25 16.37 4.44
N LEU A 246 15.32 15.98 3.16
CA LEU A 246 16.56 15.48 2.55
C LEU A 246 17.64 16.56 2.49
N GLY A 247 17.26 17.78 2.10
CA GLY A 247 18.17 18.92 2.07
C GLY A 247 18.74 19.26 3.44
N HIS A 248 17.91 19.18 4.50
CA HIS A 248 18.36 19.38 5.87
C HIS A 248 19.32 18.26 6.34
N ALA A 249 18.98 17.00 6.08
CA ALA A 249 19.81 15.86 6.50
C ALA A 249 21.20 15.84 5.82
N TRP A 250 21.29 16.33 4.58
CA TRP A 250 22.56 16.40 3.84
C TRP A 250 23.58 17.40 4.42
N GLN A 251 23.14 18.34 5.25
CA GLN A 251 24.00 19.38 5.83
C GLN A 251 24.51 19.10 7.25
N LEU A 252 24.07 18.00 7.86
CA LEU A 252 24.52 17.52 9.18
C LEU A 252 25.76 16.64 9.06
#